data_AF-A0A3M2BXD5-F1
#
_entry.id   AF-A0A3M2BXD5-F1
#
_cell.length_a   1.000
_cell.length_b   1.000
_cell.length_c   1.000
_cell.angle_alpha   90.00
_cell.angle_beta   90.00
_cell.angle_gamma   90.00
#
_symmetry.space_group_name_H-M   'P 1'
#
loop_
_entity.id
_entity.type
_entity.pdbx_description
1 polymer ?
#
loop_
_entity_poly.entity_id
_entity_poly.type
_entity_poly.pdbx_seq_one_letter_code
_entity_poly.pdbx_strand_id
1 'polypeptide(L)' 'AGASLAFGALHAYQGSVGVARTGLLGAGLAGAVVVSGSLWPAIVAHTLIDLALGLGPARRVVDAFAGAGTAGPVEG' A
#
# COMPACT_ATOMS: atom_id res chain seq x y z
N ALA A 1 -17.58 9.51 4.27
CA ALA A 1 -16.77 10.52 3.55
C ALA A 1 -15.63 11.09 4.41
N GLY A 2 -15.89 11.70 5.57
CA GLY A 2 -14.85 12.32 6.40
C GLY A 2 -13.71 11.38 6.81
N ALA A 3 -14.02 10.16 7.24
CA ALA A 3 -13.01 9.16 7.62
C ALA A 3 -12.07 8.80 6.45
N SER A 4 -12.60 8.62 5.24
CA SER A 4 -11.81 8.28 4.05
C SER A 4 -10.90 9.42 3.61
N LEU A 5 -11.36 10.68 3.73
CA LEU A 5 -10.54 11.86 3.47
C LEU A 5 -9.41 12.00 4.47
N ALA A 6 -9.70 11.86 5.78
CA ALA A 6 -8.69 11.88 6.82
C ALA A 6 -7.67 10.74 6.64
N PHE A 7 -8.13 9.54 6.30
CA PHE A 7 -7.27 8.38 6.05
C PHE A 7 -6.29 8.62 4.88
N GLY A 8 -6.77 9.18 3.77
CA GLY A 8 -5.91 9.58 2.66
C GLY A 8 -4.91 10.68 3.05
N ALA A 9 -5.36 11.72 3.78
CA ALA A 9 -4.51 12.82 4.22
C ALA A 9 -3.37 12.36 5.15
N LEU A 10 -3.64 11.37 6.02
CA LEU A 10 -2.62 10.76 6.89
C LEU A 10 -1.52 10.00 6.11
N HIS A 11 -1.72 9.76 4.81
CA HIS A 11 -0.76 9.13 3.91
C HIS A 11 -0.03 10.13 3.00
N ALA A 12 0.06 11.41 3.39
CA ALA A 12 0.72 12.46 2.62
C ALA A 12 2.16 12.13 2.17
N TYR A 13 2.88 11.30 2.95
CA TYR A 13 4.25 10.85 2.62
C TYR A 13 4.34 10.02 1.32
N GLN A 14 3.22 9.50 0.80
CA GLN A 14 3.15 8.76 -0.45
C GLN A 14 2.99 9.67 -1.69
N GLY A 15 2.98 11.00 -1.50
CA GLY A 15 2.71 11.98 -2.54
C GLY A 15 1.23 12.07 -2.91
N SER A 16 0.87 13.03 -3.78
CA SER A 16 -0.53 13.34 -4.13
C SER A 16 -1.29 12.14 -4.74
N VAL A 17 -0.62 11.37 -5.60
CA VAL A 17 -1.19 10.15 -6.19
C VAL A 17 -1.40 9.07 -5.13
N GLY A 18 -0.48 8.94 -4.17
CA GLY A 18 -0.60 8.03 -3.04
C GLY A 18 -1.79 8.40 -2.15
N VAL A 19 -1.92 9.68 -1.79
CA VAL A 19 -3.06 10.21 -1.02
C VAL A 19 -4.40 9.89 -1.70
N ALA A 20 -4.51 10.15 -3.01
CA ALA A 20 -5.74 9.88 -3.76
C ALA A 20 -6.10 8.38 -3.78
N ARG A 21 -5.12 7.51 -4.04
CA ARG A 21 -5.31 6.05 -4.01
C ARG A 21 -5.73 5.56 -2.64
N THR A 22 -5.05 6.01 -1.59
CA THR A 22 -5.32 5.58 -0.22
C THR A 22 -6.68 6.08 0.27
N GLY A 23 -7.09 7.30 -0.12
CA GLY A 23 -8.43 7.80 0.14
C GLY A 23 -9.53 6.96 -0.55
N LEU A 24 -9.31 6.56 -1.81
CA LEU A 24 -10.24 5.67 -2.54
C LEU A 24 -10.34 4.28 -1.90
N LEU A 25 -9.21 3.69 -1.49
CA LEU A 25 -9.20 2.43 -0.75
C LEU A 25 -9.94 2.56 0.58
N GLY A 26 -9.70 3.64 1.33
CA GLY A 26 -10.41 3.94 2.57
C GLY A 26 -11.92 4.13 2.37
N ALA A 27 -12.37 4.65 1.22
CA ALA A 27 -13.79 4.70 0.87
C ALA A 27 -14.37 3.29 0.61
N GLY A 28 -13.63 2.44 -0.10
CA GLY A 28 -14.03 1.04 -0.33
C GLY A 28 -14.15 0.24 0.98
N LEU A 29 -13.16 0.36 1.87
CA LEU A 29 -13.17 -0.29 3.19
C LEU A 29 -14.34 0.21 4.06
N ALA A 30 -14.59 1.51 4.08
CA ALA A 30 -15.75 2.08 4.78
C ALA A 30 -17.07 1.53 4.21
N GLY A 31 -17.16 1.39 2.88
CA GLY A 31 -18.30 0.75 2.22
C GLY A 31 -18.51 -0.70 2.67
N ALA A 32 -17.44 -1.48 2.78
CA ALA A 32 -17.51 -2.86 3.28
C ALA A 32 -18.09 -2.94 4.71
N VAL A 33 -17.71 -2.01 5.59
CA VAL A 33 -18.28 -1.93 6.95
C VAL A 33 -19.76 -1.56 6.91
N VAL A 34 -20.14 -0.55 6.12
CA VAL A 34 -21.53 -0.09 6.03
C VAL A 34 -22.47 -1.18 5.48
N VAL A 35 -22.03 -1.90 4.44
CA VAL A 35 -22.85 -2.95 3.80
C VAL A 35 -22.93 -4.21 4.65
N SER A 36 -21.82 -4.63 5.27
CA SER A 36 -21.80 -5.88 6.04
C SER A 36 -22.21 -5.73 7.50
N GLY A 37 -22.21 -4.51 8.05
CA GLY A 37 -22.35 -4.25 9.48
C GLY A 37 -21.20 -4.79 10.33
N SER A 38 -20.10 -5.24 9.71
CA SER A 38 -18.98 -5.91 10.37
C SER A 38 -17.65 -5.27 9.99
N LEU A 39 -16.73 -5.26 10.95
CA LEU A 39 -15.36 -4.78 10.73
C LEU A 39 -14.47 -5.84 10.07
N TRP A 40 -14.80 -7.12 10.22
CA TRP A 40 -13.97 -8.22 9.73
C TRP A 40 -13.64 -8.15 8.23
N PRO A 41 -14.61 -7.87 7.32
CA PRO A 41 -14.30 -7.73 5.90
C PRO A 41 -13.28 -6.62 5.62
N ALA A 42 -13.39 -5.49 6.30
CA ALA A 42 -12.48 -4.37 6.13
C ALA A 42 -11.08 -4.65 6.70
N ILE A 43 -11.00 -5.33 7.86
CA ILE A 43 -9.72 -5.76 8.46
C ILE A 43 -8.99 -6.70 7.50
N VAL A 44 -9.66 -7.75 7.04
CA VAL A 44 -9.06 -8.74 6.13
C VAL A 44 -8.62 -8.07 4.83
N ALA A 45 -9.49 -7.27 4.19
CA ALA A 45 -9.15 -6.57 2.95
C ALA A 45 -7.95 -5.64 3.13
N HIS A 46 -7.91 -4.85 4.21
CA HIS A 46 -6.79 -3.93 4.47
C HIS A 46 -5.47 -4.68 4.68
N THR A 47 -5.46 -5.74 5.50
CA THR A 47 -4.27 -6.56 5.72
C THR A 47 -3.76 -7.16 4.42
N LEU A 48 -4.65 -7.66 3.55
CA LEU A 48 -4.25 -8.22 2.25
C LEU A 48 -3.69 -7.16 1.30
N ILE A 49 -4.27 -5.96 1.28
CA ILE A 49 -3.76 -4.82 0.50
C ILE A 49 -2.33 -4.48 0.96
N ASP A 50 -2.11 -4.40 2.27
CA ASP A 50 -0.80 -4.06 2.85
C ASP A 50 0.24 -5.15 2.55
N LEU A 51 -0.14 -6.42 2.61
CA LEU A 51 0.74 -7.51 2.22
C LEU A 51 1.08 -7.45 0.72
N ALA A 52 0.09 -7.27 -0.15
CA ALA A 52 0.30 -7.24 -1.59
C ALA A 52 1.13 -6.02 -2.03
N LEU A 53 0.83 -4.85 -1.49
CA LEU A 53 1.46 -3.58 -1.85
C LEU A 53 2.72 -3.26 -1.04
N GLY A 54 2.90 -3.84 0.14
CA GLY A 54 4.09 -3.68 0.98
C GLY A 54 5.20 -4.67 0.63
N LEU A 55 4.87 -5.93 0.29
CA LEU A 55 5.86 -6.91 -0.14
C LEU A 55 6.41 -6.61 -1.54
N GLY A 56 5.61 -5.98 -2.41
CA GLY A 56 6.03 -5.63 -3.78
C GLY A 56 7.22 -4.67 -3.87
N PRO A 57 7.23 -3.53 -3.16
CA PRO A 57 8.37 -2.65 -3.05
C PRO A 57 9.53 -3.31 -2.30
N ALA A 58 9.26 -4.04 -1.22
CA ALA A 58 10.29 -4.74 -0.45
C ALA A 58 11.08 -5.74 -1.31
N ARG A 59 10.40 -6.57 -2.12
CA ARG A 59 11.08 -7.47 -3.06
C ARG A 59 11.92 -6.73 -4.09
N ARG A 60 11.47 -5.58 -4.63
CA ARG A 60 12.27 -4.82 -5.61
C ARG A 60 13.55 -4.25 -5.00
N VAL A 61 13.47 -3.84 -3.73
CA VAL A 61 14.65 -3.39 -2.98
C VAL A 61 15.61 -4.57 -2.77
N VAL A 62 15.10 -5.72 -2.32
CA VAL A 62 15.90 -6.94 -2.15
C VAL A 62 16.51 -7.41 -3.48
N ASP A 63 15.73 -7.45 -4.56
CA ASP A 63 16.16 -7.83 -5.91
C ASP A 63 17.22 -6.84 -6.45
N ALA A 64 17.07 -5.54 -6.18
CA ALA A 64 18.06 -4.53 -6.58
C ALA A 64 19.39 -4.72 -5.84
N PHE A 65 19.36 -5.01 -4.53
CA PHE A 65 20.56 -5.32 -3.75
C PHE A 65 21.19 -6.66 -4.17
N ALA A 66 20.38 -7.69 -4.43
CA ALA A 66 20.84 -8.98 -4.90
C ALA A 66 21.46 -8.88 -6.30
N GLY A 67 20.86 -8.09 -7.21
CA GLY A 67 21.37 -7.83 -8.55
C GLY A 67 22.67 -7.01 -8.54
N ALA A 68 22.80 -6.03 -7.64
CA ALA A 68 24.02 -5.23 -7.50
C ALA A 68 25.25 -6.08 -7.11
N GLY A 69 25.05 -7.19 -6.38
CA GLY A 69 26.13 -8.14 -6.04
C GLY A 69 26.60 -9.02 -7.21
N THR A 70 25.88 -9.04 -8.34
CA THR A 70 26.23 -9.83 -9.54
C THR A 70 26.90 -9.02 -10.65
N ALA A 71 26.98 -7.69 -10.50
CA ALA A 71 27.83 -6.87 -11.35
C ALA A 71 29.29 -7.20 -11.01
N GLY A 72 29.89 -8.10 -11.80
CA GLY A 72 31.32 -8.43 -11.71
C GLY A 72 32.20 -7.19 -11.87
N PRO A 73 33.51 -7.29 -11.57
CA PRO A 73 34.42 -6.15 -11.63
C PRO A 73 34.33 -5.51 -13.00
N VAL A 74 34.09 -4.20 -13.04
CA VAL A 74 34.19 -3.42 -14.27
C VAL A 74 35.68 -3.38 -14.63
N GLU A 75 36.12 -4.29 -15.50
CA GLU A 75 37.45 -4.19 -16.11
C GLU A 75 37.40 -3.12 -17.20
N GLY A 76 38.20 -2.06 -17.04
CA GLY A 76 38.60 -1.12 -18.10
C GLY A 76 37.85 0.21 -18.11
#